data_AF-A0A929AVN1-F1
#
_entry.id   AF-A0A929AVN1-F1
#
_cell.length_a   1.000
_cell.length_b   1.000
_cell.length_c   1.000
_cell.angle_alpha   90.00
_cell.angle_beta   90.00
_cell.angle_gamma   90.00
#
_symmetry.space_group_name_H-M   'P 1'
#
loop_
_entity.id
_entity.type
_entity.pdbx_description
1 polymer ?
#
loop_
_entity_poly.entity_id
_entity_poly.type
_entity_poly.pdbx_seq_one_letter_code
_entity_poly.pdbx_strand_id
1 'polypeptide(L)'
;MKELHKFWDGAHELESLPLDYESWSACQKQDFLWKHRILNSKYDTLPPLEKIDVIGLFFTILSIKMDRLSDETPRKWKKAIHAHGSVAKIKFVPAPNTPFTGLFKGASWGILRLSVTGDPADRGFAPGLALKLFVDGKPSENFSALVSLTGQGKNYNFFANEFSNIVPEEKSLGPKLINLIFRRTSKFPRKLYLQGFGEIDQQGNKESHPHYPYRIFLTPNLNFKFAERSPHDFRQDLAIIPSGTLLFSVYAVNPAQIGDDAADNAADAIEKPEYRQKAEPIGHIETTSEFVTSFYGDSLLFFRHQRFANK
;
A
#
# COMPACT_ATOMS: atom_id res chain seq x y z
N MET A 1 -22.21 -13.41 3.26
CA MET A 1 -23.14 -12.89 2.24
C MET A 1 -24.32 -12.11 2.81
N LYS A 2 -25.17 -12.66 3.69
CA LYS A 2 -26.35 -11.92 4.22
C LYS A 2 -26.02 -10.55 4.84
N GLU A 3 -24.98 -10.46 5.65
CA GLU A 3 -24.53 -9.18 6.23
C GLU A 3 -23.98 -8.19 5.19
N LEU A 4 -23.43 -8.69 4.08
CA LEU A 4 -22.90 -7.84 3.00
C LEU A 4 -24.01 -7.19 2.17
N HIS A 5 -25.20 -7.80 2.10
CA HIS A 5 -26.35 -7.23 1.40
C HIS A 5 -26.83 -5.90 2.04
N LYS A 6 -26.37 -5.56 3.24
CA LYS A 6 -26.62 -4.25 3.86
C LYS A 6 -25.82 -3.11 3.23
N PHE A 7 -24.72 -3.45 2.55
CA PHE A 7 -23.75 -2.50 2.00
C PHE A 7 -23.55 -2.66 0.49
N TRP A 8 -23.89 -3.85 -0.03
CA TRP A 8 -23.80 -4.22 -1.44
C TRP A 8 -25.04 -5.07 -1.77
N ASP A 9 -26.08 -4.45 -2.31
CA ASP A 9 -27.40 -5.08 -2.49
C ASP A 9 -27.33 -6.33 -3.39
N GLY A 10 -26.46 -6.29 -4.40
CA GLY A 10 -26.17 -7.38 -5.34
C GLY A 10 -25.12 -8.38 -4.87
N ALA A 11 -24.87 -8.49 -3.56
CA ALA A 11 -23.76 -9.28 -3.03
C ALA A 11 -23.83 -10.77 -3.41
N HIS A 12 -22.87 -11.20 -4.22
CA HIS A 12 -22.69 -12.58 -4.64
C HIS A 12 -21.25 -13.05 -4.37
N GLU A 13 -21.03 -14.37 -4.40
CA GLU A 13 -19.67 -14.90 -4.35
C GLU A 13 -18.92 -14.51 -5.62
N LEU A 14 -17.73 -13.97 -5.46
CA LEU A 14 -16.85 -13.64 -6.59
C LEU A 14 -16.00 -14.85 -6.93
N GLU A 15 -15.96 -15.19 -8.21
CA GLU A 15 -15.10 -16.24 -8.73
C GLU A 15 -13.62 -15.90 -8.51
N SER A 16 -12.80 -16.95 -8.33
CA SER A 16 -11.35 -16.80 -8.27
C SER A 16 -10.79 -16.19 -9.57
N LEU A 17 -9.57 -15.68 -9.51
CA LEU A 17 -8.86 -15.25 -10.71
C LEU A 17 -8.79 -16.38 -11.76
N PRO A 18 -8.88 -16.04 -13.07
CA PRO A 18 -8.65 -16.99 -14.15
C PRO A 18 -7.30 -17.70 -14.02
N LEU A 19 -7.23 -18.96 -14.46
CA LEU A 19 -6.02 -19.78 -14.32
C LEU A 19 -4.80 -19.19 -15.04
N ASP A 20 -5.04 -18.50 -16.14
CA ASP A 20 -4.04 -17.84 -16.98
C ASP A 20 -3.76 -16.38 -16.58
N TYR A 21 -4.42 -15.86 -15.53
CA TYR A 21 -4.34 -14.46 -15.10
C TYR A 21 -2.89 -13.94 -15.01
N GLU A 22 -1.97 -14.73 -14.44
CA GLU A 22 -0.59 -14.27 -14.25
C GLU A 22 0.19 -14.10 -15.55
N SER A 23 -0.24 -14.75 -16.64
CA SER A 23 0.34 -14.62 -17.98
C SER A 23 -0.11 -13.36 -18.71
N TRP A 24 -1.14 -12.67 -18.22
CA TRP A 24 -1.71 -11.51 -18.89
C TRP A 24 -0.79 -10.28 -18.83
N SER A 25 -1.03 -9.34 -19.75
CA SER A 25 -0.44 -8.01 -19.67
C SER A 25 -0.89 -7.25 -18.42
N ALA A 26 -0.07 -6.30 -17.98
CA ALA A 26 -0.34 -5.37 -16.89
C ALA A 26 -1.66 -4.61 -17.09
N CYS A 27 -1.93 -4.20 -18.34
CA CYS A 27 -3.19 -3.56 -18.73
C CYS A 27 -4.38 -4.52 -18.50
N GLN A 28 -4.33 -5.74 -19.03
CA GLN A 28 -5.39 -6.73 -18.86
C GLN A 28 -5.64 -7.06 -17.39
N LYS A 29 -4.57 -7.22 -16.58
CA LYS A 29 -4.69 -7.44 -15.13
C LYS A 29 -5.43 -6.29 -14.45
N GLN A 30 -5.00 -5.05 -14.67
CA GLN A 30 -5.63 -3.87 -14.08
C GLN A 30 -7.09 -3.76 -14.52
N ASP A 31 -7.37 -3.87 -15.82
CA ASP A 31 -8.71 -3.72 -16.38
C ASP A 31 -9.66 -4.80 -15.87
N PHE A 32 -9.18 -6.04 -15.76
CA PHE A 32 -9.98 -7.14 -15.23
C PHE A 32 -10.32 -6.92 -13.76
N LEU A 33 -9.32 -6.65 -12.91
CA LEU A 33 -9.55 -6.37 -11.50
C LEU A 33 -10.45 -5.14 -11.31
N TRP A 34 -10.27 -4.11 -12.12
CA TRP A 34 -11.07 -2.90 -12.02
C TRP A 34 -12.53 -3.16 -12.41
N LYS A 35 -12.77 -3.63 -13.63
CA LYS A 35 -14.13 -3.75 -14.20
C LYS A 35 -14.90 -4.93 -13.61
N HIS A 36 -14.28 -6.10 -13.51
CA HIS A 36 -14.98 -7.34 -13.16
C HIS A 36 -14.92 -7.70 -11.67
N ARG A 37 -14.11 -6.99 -10.88
CA ARG A 37 -13.98 -7.25 -9.45
C ARG A 37 -14.33 -6.03 -8.62
N ILE A 38 -13.57 -4.94 -8.73
CA ILE A 38 -13.74 -3.74 -7.91
C ILE A 38 -15.09 -3.06 -8.19
N LEU A 39 -15.39 -2.72 -9.44
CA LEU A 39 -16.64 -2.05 -9.78
C LEU A 39 -17.87 -2.95 -9.56
N ASN A 40 -17.75 -4.25 -9.89
CA ASN A 40 -18.84 -5.21 -9.73
C ASN A 40 -19.20 -5.50 -8.26
N SER A 41 -18.31 -5.16 -7.32
CA SER A 41 -18.52 -5.32 -5.88
C SER A 41 -18.47 -4.00 -5.13
N LYS A 42 -18.73 -2.89 -5.84
CA LYS A 42 -18.85 -1.56 -5.26
C LYS A 42 -19.93 -1.57 -4.18
N TYR A 43 -19.68 -0.87 -3.08
CA TYR A 43 -20.69 -0.69 -2.05
C TYR A 43 -21.71 0.38 -2.47
N ASP A 44 -22.98 0.10 -2.23
CA ASP A 44 -24.09 1.05 -2.34
C ASP A 44 -24.09 2.01 -1.15
N THR A 45 -23.69 1.51 0.03
CA THR A 45 -23.51 2.29 1.26
C THR A 45 -22.21 1.89 1.94
N LEU A 46 -21.47 2.87 2.47
CA LEU A 46 -20.18 2.60 3.12
C LEU A 46 -20.36 1.66 4.33
N PRO A 47 -19.68 0.48 4.37
CA PRO A 47 -19.63 -0.31 5.60
C PRO A 47 -18.86 0.48 6.66
N PRO A 48 -19.23 0.39 7.95
CA PRO A 48 -18.58 1.16 9.01
C PRO A 48 -17.09 0.81 9.13
N LEU A 49 -16.26 1.76 9.57
CA LEU A 49 -14.86 1.46 9.91
C LEU A 49 -14.83 0.48 11.10
N GLU A 50 -13.92 -0.49 11.04
CA GLU A 50 -13.83 -1.55 12.06
C GLU A 50 -12.70 -1.30 13.05
N LYS A 51 -12.90 -1.70 14.30
CA LYS A 51 -11.83 -1.81 15.28
C LYS A 51 -10.81 -2.87 14.85
N ILE A 52 -9.61 -2.77 15.40
CA ILE A 52 -8.57 -3.78 15.16
C ILE A 52 -8.99 -5.12 15.76
N ASP A 53 -8.96 -6.16 14.94
CA ASP A 53 -9.16 -7.54 15.36
C ASP A 53 -7.84 -8.07 15.96
N VAL A 54 -7.56 -7.69 17.22
CA VAL A 54 -6.28 -8.05 17.90
C VAL A 54 -6.08 -9.57 17.96
N ILE A 55 -7.17 -10.31 18.17
CA ILE A 55 -7.15 -11.78 18.20
C ILE A 55 -6.82 -12.31 16.79
N GLY A 56 -7.52 -11.83 15.76
CA GLY A 56 -7.24 -12.17 14.37
C GLY A 56 -5.80 -11.83 13.97
N LEU A 57 -5.28 -10.69 14.40
CA LEU A 57 -3.89 -10.27 14.12
C LEU A 57 -2.89 -11.23 14.74
N PHE A 58 -3.12 -11.67 15.98
CA PHE A 58 -2.25 -12.62 16.67
C PHE A 58 -2.17 -13.99 15.96
N PHE A 59 -3.29 -14.44 15.38
CA PHE A 59 -3.38 -15.70 14.65
C PHE A 59 -3.13 -15.58 13.14
N THR A 60 -2.90 -14.36 12.62
CA THR A 60 -2.63 -14.16 11.20
C THR A 60 -1.30 -14.80 10.84
N ILE A 61 -1.32 -15.69 9.82
CA ILE A 61 -0.12 -16.26 9.23
C ILE A 61 0.54 -15.20 8.35
N LEU A 62 1.39 -14.36 8.95
CA LEU A 62 2.01 -13.22 8.28
C LEU A 62 2.95 -13.62 7.14
N SER A 63 3.48 -14.85 7.12
CA SER A 63 4.28 -15.36 5.99
C SER A 63 3.51 -15.36 4.67
N ILE A 64 2.18 -15.59 4.69
CA ILE A 64 1.34 -15.50 3.49
C ILE A 64 1.46 -14.12 2.83
N LYS A 65 1.53 -13.05 3.64
CA LYS A 65 1.67 -11.67 3.13
C LYS A 65 2.99 -11.46 2.37
N MET A 66 3.99 -12.30 2.58
CA MET A 66 5.29 -12.21 1.91
C MET A 66 5.45 -13.21 0.76
N ASP A 67 4.98 -14.44 0.97
CA ASP A 67 5.30 -15.55 0.07
C ASP A 67 4.28 -15.73 -1.06
N ARG A 68 3.07 -15.18 -0.93
CA ARG A 68 2.01 -15.34 -1.93
C ARG A 68 2.25 -14.41 -3.14
N LEU A 69 2.49 -15.02 -4.29
CA LEU A 69 2.58 -14.37 -5.60
C LEU A 69 1.21 -14.42 -6.30
N SER A 70 0.29 -13.54 -5.88
CA SER A 70 -1.04 -13.40 -6.49
C SER A 70 -1.62 -12.04 -6.15
N ASP A 71 -2.51 -11.53 -7.00
CA ASP A 71 -3.25 -10.28 -6.75
C ASP A 71 -4.50 -10.45 -5.89
N GLU A 72 -4.87 -11.69 -5.55
CA GLU A 72 -6.03 -12.03 -4.71
C GLU A 72 -5.61 -12.75 -3.42
N THR A 73 -6.33 -12.51 -2.32
CA THR A 73 -6.10 -13.15 -1.03
C THR A 73 -6.39 -14.66 -1.11
N PRO A 74 -5.85 -15.49 -0.19
CA PRO A 74 -6.32 -16.86 -0.10
C PRO A 74 -7.79 -16.90 0.36
N ARG A 75 -8.47 -18.02 0.08
CA ARG A 75 -9.86 -18.23 0.52
C ARG A 75 -9.99 -18.02 2.02
N LYS A 76 -11.08 -17.36 2.44
CA LYS A 76 -11.42 -17.05 3.84
C LYS A 76 -10.40 -16.14 4.55
N TRP A 77 -9.58 -15.39 3.80
CA TRP A 77 -8.74 -14.37 4.38
C TRP A 77 -9.58 -13.24 4.99
N LYS A 78 -9.38 -12.97 6.28
CA LYS A 78 -9.97 -11.81 6.97
C LYS A 78 -8.86 -10.84 7.36
N LYS A 79 -9.02 -9.57 6.99
CA LYS A 79 -8.06 -8.53 7.38
C LYS A 79 -8.31 -8.15 8.84
N ALA A 80 -7.28 -8.28 9.68
CA ALA A 80 -7.36 -7.90 11.10
C ALA A 80 -7.17 -6.39 11.35
N ILE A 81 -6.57 -5.70 10.38
CA ILE A 81 -6.30 -4.26 10.33
C ILE A 81 -6.53 -3.79 8.90
N HIS A 82 -6.76 -2.49 8.70
CA HIS A 82 -7.02 -1.91 7.37
C HIS A 82 -8.21 -2.55 6.66
N ALA A 83 -9.25 -2.91 7.43
CA ALA A 83 -10.41 -3.67 6.95
C ALA A 83 -11.12 -2.94 5.80
N HIS A 84 -11.46 -1.66 5.99
CA HIS A 84 -12.20 -0.87 5.01
C HIS A 84 -11.39 0.31 4.47
N GLY A 85 -11.42 0.51 3.16
CA GLY A 85 -10.69 1.56 2.47
C GLY A 85 -11.27 1.90 1.09
N SER A 86 -10.54 2.72 0.34
CA SER A 86 -10.89 3.08 -1.05
C SER A 86 -9.75 2.74 -1.99
N VAL A 87 -10.10 2.38 -3.23
CA VAL A 87 -9.17 1.92 -4.26
C VAL A 87 -9.27 2.83 -5.49
N ALA A 88 -8.15 3.21 -6.09
CA ALA A 88 -8.10 3.90 -7.38
C ALA A 88 -7.09 3.23 -8.30
N LYS A 89 -7.34 3.29 -9.62
CA LYS A 89 -6.29 3.06 -10.61
C LYS A 89 -5.29 4.20 -10.55
N ILE A 90 -4.01 3.89 -10.73
CA ILE A 90 -2.92 4.86 -10.74
C ILE A 90 -1.93 4.56 -11.85
N LYS A 91 -1.10 5.55 -12.14
CA LYS A 91 0.19 5.40 -12.83
C LYS A 91 1.30 6.03 -11.99
N PHE A 92 2.50 5.48 -12.10
CA PHE A 92 3.72 6.09 -11.62
C PHE A 92 4.44 6.77 -12.81
N VAL A 93 4.61 8.08 -12.70
CA VAL A 93 5.30 8.90 -13.70
C VAL A 93 6.71 9.19 -13.16
N PRO A 94 7.76 8.69 -13.82
CA PRO A 94 9.13 8.84 -13.35
C PRO A 94 9.62 10.27 -13.52
N ALA A 95 10.55 10.70 -12.67
CA ALA A 95 11.37 11.87 -12.95
C ALA A 95 12.35 11.55 -14.10
N PRO A 96 12.70 12.51 -14.98
CA PRO A 96 13.53 12.25 -16.16
C PRO A 96 14.87 11.57 -15.90
N ASN A 97 15.47 11.79 -14.72
CA ASN A 97 16.80 11.31 -14.36
C ASN A 97 16.78 10.42 -13.11
N THR A 98 15.69 9.70 -12.85
CA THR A 98 15.67 8.74 -11.73
C THR A 98 16.77 7.69 -11.92
N PRO A 99 17.66 7.46 -10.93
CA PRO A 99 18.74 6.48 -11.07
C PRO A 99 18.24 5.05 -10.89
N PHE A 100 16.98 4.86 -10.48
CA PHE A 100 16.40 3.57 -10.15
C PHE A 100 15.80 2.89 -11.39
N THR A 101 15.88 1.56 -11.42
CA THR A 101 15.55 0.74 -12.59
C THR A 101 14.18 0.07 -12.45
N GLY A 102 13.80 -0.75 -13.44
CA GLY A 102 12.58 -1.54 -13.42
C GLY A 102 11.34 -0.66 -13.48
N LEU A 103 10.39 -0.92 -12.59
CA LEU A 103 9.15 -0.16 -12.43
C LEU A 103 9.38 1.29 -12.03
N PHE A 104 10.55 1.65 -11.49
CA PHE A 104 10.91 3.05 -11.24
C PHE A 104 11.23 3.84 -12.51
N LYS A 105 11.37 3.19 -13.66
CA LYS A 105 11.46 3.87 -14.97
C LYS A 105 10.08 4.29 -15.51
N GLY A 106 9.00 3.99 -14.78
CA GLY A 106 7.63 4.34 -15.14
C GLY A 106 6.71 3.12 -15.24
N ALA A 107 5.46 3.32 -14.81
CA ALA A 107 4.43 2.29 -14.83
C ALA A 107 3.05 2.91 -15.05
N SER A 108 2.42 2.61 -16.18
CA SER A 108 1.10 3.13 -16.55
C SER A 108 -0.05 2.39 -15.86
N TRP A 109 0.18 1.13 -15.48
CA TRP A 109 -0.85 0.25 -14.93
C TRP A 109 -0.57 -0.11 -13.47
N GLY A 110 -1.28 0.53 -12.55
CA GLY A 110 -1.25 0.20 -11.13
C GLY A 110 -2.57 0.42 -10.41
N ILE A 111 -2.66 -0.06 -9.18
CA ILE A 111 -3.76 0.20 -8.26
C ILE A 111 -3.19 0.67 -6.92
N LEU A 112 -3.86 1.67 -6.35
CA LEU A 112 -3.59 2.19 -5.02
C LEU A 112 -4.79 1.92 -4.11
N ARG A 113 -4.54 1.44 -2.90
CA ARG A 113 -5.54 1.35 -1.83
C ARG A 113 -5.13 2.21 -0.66
N LEU A 114 -6.04 3.08 -0.25
CA LEU A 114 -5.91 3.96 0.92
C LEU A 114 -6.89 3.49 2.00
N SER A 115 -6.39 3.37 3.23
CA SER A 115 -7.17 2.82 4.35
C SER A 115 -6.69 3.36 5.69
N VAL A 116 -7.47 3.17 6.75
CA VAL A 116 -7.01 3.41 8.13
C VAL A 116 -6.79 2.09 8.85
N THR A 117 -5.82 2.02 9.77
CA THR A 117 -5.45 0.77 10.48
C THR A 117 -6.62 0.16 11.24
N GLY A 118 -7.47 0.99 11.84
CA GLY A 118 -8.73 0.63 12.48
C GLY A 118 -9.56 1.88 12.71
N ASP A 119 -10.71 1.74 13.36
CA ASP A 119 -11.63 2.84 13.67
C ASP A 119 -10.90 4.00 14.38
N PRO A 120 -10.85 5.20 13.77
CA PRO A 120 -10.21 6.37 14.37
C PRO A 120 -10.77 6.76 15.73
N ALA A 121 -12.03 6.42 16.04
CA ALA A 121 -12.65 6.70 17.33
C ALA A 121 -12.00 5.91 18.50
N ASP A 122 -11.30 4.81 18.21
CA ASP A 122 -10.71 3.93 19.22
C ASP A 122 -9.25 4.30 19.54
N ARG A 123 -8.44 4.60 18.53
CA ARG A 123 -6.98 4.77 18.68
C ARG A 123 -6.37 5.93 17.89
N GLY A 124 -7.20 6.83 17.38
CA GLY A 124 -6.79 7.92 16.52
C GLY A 124 -6.64 7.51 15.06
N PHE A 125 -6.50 8.52 14.21
CA PHE A 125 -6.45 8.40 12.77
C PHE A 125 -5.08 7.89 12.31
N ALA A 126 -5.04 6.66 11.81
CA ALA A 126 -3.81 5.98 11.38
C ALA A 126 -3.92 5.58 9.89
N PRO A 127 -3.58 6.48 8.96
CA PRO A 127 -3.70 6.21 7.54
C PRO A 127 -2.58 5.28 7.06
N GLY A 128 -2.92 4.45 6.09
CA GLY A 128 -2.00 3.54 5.42
C GLY A 128 -2.31 3.41 3.94
N LEU A 129 -1.24 3.17 3.18
CA LEU A 129 -1.24 3.10 1.74
C LEU A 129 -0.68 1.74 1.31
N ALA A 130 -1.34 1.10 0.36
CA ALA A 130 -0.81 -0.06 -0.33
C ALA A 130 -0.89 0.17 -1.84
N LEU A 131 0.24 0.01 -2.53
CA LEU A 131 0.37 0.23 -3.96
C LEU A 131 0.75 -1.08 -4.64
N LYS A 132 0.15 -1.31 -5.80
CA LYS A 132 0.44 -2.42 -6.72
C LYS A 132 0.72 -1.87 -8.11
N LEU A 133 1.83 -2.28 -8.72
CA LEU A 133 2.09 -2.07 -10.14
C LEU A 133 2.01 -3.43 -10.84
N PHE A 134 1.17 -3.51 -11.87
CA PHE A 134 1.02 -4.73 -12.65
C PHE A 134 2.20 -4.89 -13.61
N VAL A 135 2.56 -6.14 -13.87
CA VAL A 135 3.68 -6.52 -14.74
C VAL A 135 3.19 -7.53 -15.77
N ASP A 136 3.60 -7.34 -17.03
CA ASP A 136 3.26 -8.26 -18.12
C ASP A 136 3.82 -9.67 -17.85
N GLY A 137 2.95 -10.68 -17.94
CA GLY A 137 3.34 -12.09 -17.88
C GLY A 137 3.98 -12.56 -16.57
N LYS A 138 3.93 -11.73 -15.51
CA LYS A 138 4.59 -11.97 -14.22
C LYS A 138 3.73 -11.46 -13.06
N PRO A 139 3.89 -12.02 -11.84
CA PRO A 139 3.24 -11.49 -10.65
C PRO A 139 3.47 -9.98 -10.48
N SER A 140 2.43 -9.27 -10.03
CA SER A 140 2.49 -7.84 -9.79
C SER A 140 3.40 -7.49 -8.61
N GLU A 141 4.07 -6.35 -8.66
CA GLU A 141 4.90 -5.87 -7.57
C GLU A 141 4.16 -4.89 -6.67
N ASN A 142 4.44 -4.97 -5.37
CA ASN A 142 3.68 -4.28 -4.33
C ASN A 142 4.60 -3.67 -3.28
N PHE A 143 4.17 -2.55 -2.71
CA PHE A 143 4.68 -2.10 -1.41
C PHE A 143 3.57 -1.43 -0.61
N SER A 144 3.77 -1.37 0.70
CA SER A 144 2.91 -0.61 1.61
C SER A 144 3.72 0.51 2.24
N ALA A 145 3.04 1.60 2.60
CA ALA A 145 3.64 2.72 3.28
C ALA A 145 2.67 3.24 4.36
N LEU A 146 3.23 3.77 5.44
CA LEU A 146 2.49 4.35 6.56
C LEU A 146 3.11 5.70 6.92
N VAL A 147 2.33 6.53 7.60
CA VAL A 147 2.85 7.72 8.29
C VAL A 147 3.72 7.29 9.48
N SER A 148 3.16 6.43 10.34
CA SER A 148 3.86 5.80 11.47
C SER A 148 3.08 4.56 11.94
N LEU A 149 3.57 3.85 12.96
CA LEU A 149 2.83 2.74 13.58
C LEU A 149 1.64 3.21 14.44
N THR A 150 1.68 4.46 14.90
CA THR A 150 0.65 5.07 15.77
C THR A 150 -0.33 5.93 14.98
N GLY A 151 0.01 6.31 13.74
CA GLY A 151 -0.80 7.19 12.89
C GLY A 151 -0.44 8.66 13.07
N GLN A 152 -1.46 9.52 12.91
CA GLN A 152 -1.36 10.98 12.98
C GLN A 152 -2.35 11.58 13.99
N GLY A 153 -2.66 10.83 15.05
CA GLY A 153 -3.45 11.30 16.18
C GLY A 153 -4.88 11.71 15.78
N LYS A 154 -5.25 12.96 16.05
CA LYS A 154 -6.59 13.50 15.76
C LYS A 154 -6.65 14.33 14.47
N ASN A 155 -5.63 14.25 13.60
CA ASN A 155 -5.70 14.85 12.29
C ASN A 155 -6.42 13.89 11.33
N TYR A 156 -7.64 14.23 10.93
CA TYR A 156 -8.49 13.41 10.06
C TYR A 156 -8.24 13.63 8.56
N ASN A 157 -7.35 14.56 8.19
CA ASN A 157 -6.97 14.74 6.78
C ASN A 157 -6.00 13.62 6.37
N PHE A 158 -6.47 12.72 5.49
CA PHE A 158 -5.68 11.58 5.00
C PHE A 158 -4.33 11.98 4.39
N PHE A 159 -4.27 13.15 3.77
CA PHE A 159 -3.09 13.67 3.07
C PHE A 159 -2.29 14.68 3.90
N ALA A 160 -2.47 14.71 5.22
CA ALA A 160 -1.75 15.64 6.09
C ALA A 160 -0.25 15.35 6.22
N ASN A 161 0.16 14.08 6.14
CA ASN A 161 1.53 13.65 6.43
C ASN A 161 2.10 12.74 5.35
N GLU A 162 3.43 12.73 5.28
CA GLU A 162 4.20 11.88 4.37
C GLU A 162 4.15 10.41 4.77
N PHE A 163 4.08 9.52 3.78
CA PHE A 163 4.12 8.07 3.99
C PHE A 163 5.50 7.52 3.61
N SER A 164 5.93 6.44 4.27
CA SER A 164 7.16 5.74 3.91
C SER A 164 7.02 4.22 4.02
N ASN A 165 7.76 3.49 3.17
CA ASN A 165 7.91 2.03 3.24
C ASN A 165 8.71 1.57 4.48
N ILE A 166 9.33 2.52 5.18
CA ILE A 166 10.04 2.31 6.42
C ILE A 166 9.49 3.25 7.48
N VAL A 167 9.03 2.70 8.60
CA VAL A 167 8.39 3.46 9.67
C VAL A 167 9.29 3.64 10.90
N PRO A 168 9.21 4.78 11.60
CA PRO A 168 9.95 5.03 12.84
C PRO A 168 9.69 4.00 13.94
N GLU A 169 10.61 3.88 14.89
CA GLU A 169 10.38 3.13 16.12
C GLU A 169 9.42 3.93 17.03
N GLU A 170 8.48 3.23 17.67
CA GLU A 170 7.53 3.84 18.59
C GLU A 170 7.68 3.19 19.97
N LYS A 171 7.97 4.00 20.99
CA LYS A 171 8.30 3.52 22.35
C LYS A 171 7.08 3.23 23.23
N SER A 172 5.87 3.54 22.74
CA SER A 172 4.61 3.32 23.47
C SER A 172 4.23 1.83 23.56
N LEU A 173 3.45 1.47 24.59
CA LEU A 173 3.17 0.07 24.96
C LEU A 173 2.38 -0.71 23.88
N GLY A 174 1.42 -0.07 23.19
CA GLY A 174 0.61 -0.71 22.14
C GLY A 174 1.42 -1.15 20.91
N PRO A 175 2.23 -0.26 20.31
CA PRO A 175 3.16 -0.61 19.24
C PRO A 175 4.16 -1.71 19.62
N LYS A 176 4.58 -1.83 20.88
CA LYS A 176 5.46 -2.94 21.33
C LYS A 176 4.81 -4.32 21.18
N LEU A 177 3.53 -4.46 21.54
CA LEU A 177 2.80 -5.73 21.40
C LEU A 177 2.58 -6.11 19.93
N ILE A 178 2.25 -5.12 19.09
CA ILE A 178 2.10 -5.31 17.64
C ILE A 178 3.45 -5.64 16.99
N ASN A 179 4.53 -4.97 17.38
CA ASN A 179 5.89 -5.28 16.93
C ASN A 179 6.31 -6.70 17.32
N LEU A 180 5.92 -7.20 18.50
CA LEU A 180 6.19 -8.58 18.91
C LEU A 180 5.54 -9.60 17.97
N ILE A 181 4.32 -9.32 17.51
CA ILE A 181 3.61 -10.17 16.53
C ILE A 181 4.34 -10.12 15.18
N PHE A 182 4.71 -8.93 14.70
CA PHE A 182 5.37 -8.79 13.39
C PHE A 182 6.81 -9.30 13.35
N ARG A 183 7.54 -9.27 14.46
CA ARG A 183 8.89 -9.88 14.57
C ARG A 183 8.90 -11.39 14.33
N ARG A 184 7.76 -12.07 14.46
CA ARG A 184 7.67 -13.53 14.18
C ARG A 184 7.99 -13.88 12.73
N THR A 185 7.88 -12.94 11.80
CA THR A 185 7.97 -13.23 10.37
C THR A 185 8.96 -12.37 9.59
N SER A 186 9.53 -11.35 10.22
CA SER A 186 10.63 -10.56 9.66
C SER A 186 11.57 -10.13 10.78
N LYS A 187 12.88 -10.18 10.51
CA LYS A 187 13.89 -9.56 11.39
C LYS A 187 13.72 -8.04 11.46
N PHE A 188 13.16 -7.44 10.41
CA PHE A 188 12.92 -6.00 10.27
C PHE A 188 11.43 -5.73 10.00
N PRO A 189 10.54 -5.86 10.99
CA PRO A 189 9.08 -5.75 10.80
C PRO A 189 8.61 -4.36 10.36
N ARG A 190 9.47 -3.33 10.51
CA ARG A 190 9.19 -1.94 10.17
C ARG A 190 9.73 -1.52 8.80
N LYS A 191 10.38 -2.44 8.07
CA LYS A 191 11.00 -2.18 6.75
C LYS A 191 10.37 -3.09 5.71
N LEU A 192 9.81 -2.50 4.67
CA LEU A 192 9.41 -3.20 3.45
C LEU A 192 10.41 -2.91 2.34
N TYR A 193 10.86 -3.97 1.68
CA TYR A 193 11.84 -3.86 0.61
C TYR A 193 11.17 -3.44 -0.71
N LEU A 194 11.97 -2.89 -1.61
CA LEU A 194 11.53 -2.40 -2.92
C LEU A 194 12.28 -3.08 -4.07
N GLN A 195 12.98 -4.17 -3.76
CA GLN A 195 13.85 -4.87 -4.70
C GLN A 195 13.10 -5.31 -5.97
N GLY A 196 11.91 -5.90 -5.83
CA GLY A 196 11.09 -6.31 -6.97
C GLY A 196 10.74 -5.15 -7.91
N PHE A 197 10.62 -3.92 -7.41
CA PHE A 197 10.38 -2.75 -8.27
C PHE A 197 11.61 -2.41 -9.10
N GLY A 198 12.82 -2.63 -8.58
CA GLY A 198 14.07 -2.40 -9.31
C GLY A 198 14.45 -3.53 -10.27
N GLU A 199 13.96 -4.75 -10.05
CA GLU A 199 14.37 -5.94 -10.79
C GLU A 199 13.64 -6.16 -12.11
N ILE A 200 12.42 -5.63 -12.24
CA ILE A 200 11.56 -5.88 -13.39
C ILE A 200 10.89 -4.59 -13.86
N ASP A 201 10.80 -4.39 -15.17
CA ASP A 201 10.00 -3.31 -15.75
C ASP A 201 8.54 -3.75 -15.95
N GLN A 202 7.66 -2.81 -16.34
CA GLN A 202 6.24 -3.12 -16.51
C GLN A 202 5.97 -4.10 -17.67
N GLN A 203 6.90 -4.20 -18.63
CA GLN A 203 6.83 -5.14 -19.76
C GLN A 203 7.33 -6.55 -19.39
N GLY A 204 7.69 -6.77 -18.13
CA GLY A 204 8.13 -8.08 -17.63
C GLY A 204 9.60 -8.40 -17.94
N ASN A 205 10.37 -7.43 -18.44
CA ASN A 205 11.79 -7.62 -18.69
C ASN A 205 12.58 -7.44 -17.40
N LYS A 206 13.55 -8.34 -17.17
CA LYS A 206 14.46 -8.22 -16.03
C LYS A 206 15.53 -7.18 -16.30
N GLU A 207 15.83 -6.39 -15.29
CA GLU A 207 16.97 -5.48 -15.33
C GLU A 207 18.28 -6.24 -15.17
N SER A 208 19.27 -5.90 -16.00
CA SER A 208 20.60 -6.52 -15.92
C SER A 208 21.37 -6.10 -14.67
N HIS A 209 21.18 -4.85 -14.25
CA HIS A 209 21.78 -4.27 -13.06
C HIS A 209 20.68 -3.58 -12.23
N PRO A 210 19.86 -4.35 -11.48
CA PRO A 210 18.79 -3.80 -10.68
C PRO A 210 19.31 -2.77 -9.67
N HIS A 211 18.70 -1.58 -9.67
CA HIS A 211 18.98 -0.52 -8.72
C HIS A 211 17.65 0.02 -8.16
N TYR A 212 17.47 -0.09 -6.86
CA TYR A 212 16.25 0.29 -6.15
C TYR A 212 16.57 1.10 -4.90
N PRO A 213 15.66 1.97 -4.47
CA PRO A 213 15.91 2.82 -3.32
C PRO A 213 15.89 2.04 -2.01
N TYR A 214 16.67 2.53 -1.05
CA TYR A 214 16.60 2.03 0.33
C TYR A 214 15.26 2.40 0.98
N ARG A 215 14.85 3.66 0.79
CA ARG A 215 13.63 4.24 1.37
C ARG A 215 12.94 5.14 0.36
N ILE A 216 11.62 5.11 0.36
CA ILE A 216 10.77 6.04 -0.36
C ILE A 216 9.98 6.89 0.62
N PHE A 217 9.73 8.12 0.22
CA PHE A 217 8.84 9.08 0.84
C PHE A 217 7.77 9.49 -0.17
N LEU A 218 6.50 9.30 0.21
CA LEU A 218 5.34 9.71 -0.58
C LEU A 218 4.78 10.99 0.03
N THR A 219 5.19 12.14 -0.49
CA THR A 219 4.75 13.46 -0.04
C THR A 219 3.39 13.76 -0.65
N PRO A 220 2.31 13.92 0.14
CA PRO A 220 1.00 14.23 -0.38
C PRO A 220 0.94 15.53 -1.16
N ASN A 221 0.03 15.61 -2.13
CA ASN A 221 -0.30 16.87 -2.77
C ASN A 221 -1.04 17.81 -1.80
N LEU A 222 -0.41 18.94 -1.47
CA LEU A 222 -0.90 19.91 -0.47
C LEU A 222 -2.14 20.70 -0.92
N ASN A 223 -2.61 20.49 -2.15
CA ASN A 223 -3.85 21.07 -2.66
C ASN A 223 -5.11 20.42 -2.05
N PHE A 224 -4.99 19.23 -1.45
CA PHE A 224 -6.10 18.63 -0.72
C PHE A 224 -6.38 19.41 0.58
N LYS A 225 -7.56 20.05 0.64
CA LYS A 225 -8.02 20.82 1.82
C LYS A 225 -9.14 20.07 2.54
N PHE A 226 -8.80 18.90 3.08
CA PHE A 226 -9.73 18.09 3.84
C PHE A 226 -9.81 18.49 5.32
N ALA A 227 -10.90 18.10 5.98
CA ALA A 227 -11.16 18.48 7.36
C ALA A 227 -10.16 17.81 8.31
N GLU A 228 -9.38 18.59 9.04
CA GLU A 228 -8.37 18.04 9.95
C GLU A 228 -8.93 17.70 11.34
N ARG A 229 -9.89 18.49 11.85
CA ARG A 229 -10.29 18.45 13.27
C ARG A 229 -11.64 17.79 13.52
N SER A 230 -12.49 17.71 12.50
CA SER A 230 -13.81 17.10 12.62
C SER A 230 -13.72 15.61 12.31
N PRO A 231 -14.09 14.70 13.22
CA PRO A 231 -14.17 13.28 12.90
C PRO A 231 -15.17 13.04 11.77
N HIS A 232 -14.75 12.33 10.73
CA HIS A 232 -15.57 11.96 9.58
C HIS A 232 -14.97 10.73 8.91
N ASP A 233 -15.69 10.17 7.94
CA ASP A 233 -15.20 9.04 7.16
C ASP A 233 -14.34 9.53 5.99
N PHE A 234 -13.03 9.33 6.09
CA PHE A 234 -12.06 9.75 5.07
C PHE A 234 -12.40 9.23 3.65
N ARG A 235 -13.18 8.13 3.53
CA ARG A 235 -13.57 7.60 2.21
C ARG A 235 -14.46 8.56 1.45
N GLN A 236 -15.17 9.45 2.14
CA GLN A 236 -15.96 10.53 1.53
C GLN A 236 -15.05 11.59 0.89
N ASP A 237 -13.94 11.94 1.55
CA ASP A 237 -12.92 12.83 0.97
C ASP A 237 -12.24 12.21 -0.24
N LEU A 238 -11.92 10.91 -0.18
CA LEU A 238 -11.30 10.22 -1.31
C LEU A 238 -12.24 10.15 -2.52
N ALA A 239 -13.54 10.00 -2.30
CA ALA A 239 -14.53 9.88 -3.37
C ALA A 239 -14.66 11.14 -4.25
N ILE A 240 -14.25 12.32 -3.74
CA ILE A 240 -14.30 13.56 -4.51
C ILE A 240 -13.02 13.84 -5.31
N ILE A 241 -12.01 12.98 -5.22
CA ILE A 241 -10.76 13.13 -5.98
C ILE A 241 -10.97 12.65 -7.42
N PRO A 242 -10.83 13.53 -8.44
CA PRO A 242 -11.04 13.13 -9.82
C PRO A 242 -9.89 12.28 -10.36
N SER A 243 -10.15 11.56 -11.45
CA SER A 243 -9.09 10.96 -12.28
C SER A 243 -8.14 12.04 -12.81
N GLY A 244 -6.87 11.70 -13.00
CA GLY A 244 -5.82 12.63 -13.47
C GLY A 244 -5.23 13.49 -12.36
N THR A 245 -5.47 13.15 -11.10
CA THR A 245 -4.97 13.92 -9.95
C THR A 245 -3.62 13.40 -9.49
N LEU A 246 -2.62 14.29 -9.40
CA LEU A 246 -1.36 14.00 -8.71
C LEU A 246 -1.65 13.81 -7.21
N LEU A 247 -1.49 12.59 -6.70
CA LEU A 247 -1.72 12.27 -5.29
C LEU A 247 -0.47 12.50 -4.44
N PHE A 248 0.66 12.02 -4.92
CA PHE A 248 1.93 12.03 -4.18
C PHE A 248 3.10 12.36 -5.10
N SER A 249 3.95 13.27 -4.63
CA SER A 249 5.34 13.35 -5.13
C SER A 249 6.17 12.27 -4.44
N VAL A 250 7.01 11.58 -5.20
CA VAL A 250 7.81 10.46 -4.72
C VAL A 250 9.28 10.89 -4.62
N TYR A 251 9.83 10.80 -3.42
CA TYR A 251 11.25 10.99 -3.15
C TYR A 251 11.87 9.69 -2.69
N ALA A 252 13.16 9.49 -2.94
CA ALA A 252 13.83 8.27 -2.57
C ALA A 252 15.28 8.48 -2.15
N VAL A 253 15.76 7.61 -1.25
CA VAL A 253 17.14 7.59 -0.77
C VAL A 253 17.90 6.52 -1.52
N ASN A 254 18.99 6.92 -2.17
CA ASN A 254 19.89 5.99 -2.84
C ASN A 254 20.72 5.22 -1.78
N PRO A 255 20.77 3.88 -1.82
CA PRO A 255 21.61 3.08 -0.92
C PRO A 255 23.09 3.53 -0.86
N ALA A 256 23.64 4.04 -1.97
CA ALA A 256 25.02 4.55 -2.01
C ALA A 256 25.25 5.77 -1.08
N GLN A 257 24.20 6.50 -0.68
CA GLN A 257 24.30 7.69 0.18
C GLN A 257 24.29 7.35 1.69
N ILE A 258 24.09 6.08 2.06
CA ILE A 258 23.90 5.66 3.45
C ILE A 258 24.95 4.62 3.92
N GLY A 259 25.62 3.91 3.00
CA GLY A 259 26.62 2.88 3.30
C GLY A 259 26.01 1.53 3.71
N ASP A 260 26.56 0.42 3.22
CA ASP A 260 25.94 -0.92 3.27
C ASP A 260 25.82 -1.54 4.68
N ASP A 261 26.78 -1.31 5.58
CA ASP A 261 26.86 -2.09 6.83
C ASP A 261 26.12 -1.49 8.05
N ALA A 262 25.77 -0.21 7.98
CA ALA A 262 25.11 0.50 9.09
C ALA A 262 23.58 0.52 8.98
N ALA A 263 23.01 0.38 7.77
CA ALA A 263 21.58 0.63 7.53
C ALA A 263 20.66 -0.49 8.08
N ASP A 264 21.12 -1.74 8.06
CA ASP A 264 20.31 -2.87 8.53
C ASP A 264 20.45 -3.10 10.04
N ASN A 265 21.65 -2.91 10.62
CA ASN A 265 21.83 -2.96 12.08
C ASN A 265 21.29 -1.71 12.80
N ALA A 266 21.15 -0.58 12.09
CA ALA A 266 20.50 0.63 12.58
C ALA A 266 19.06 0.77 12.06
N ALA A 267 18.41 -0.32 11.61
CA ALA A 267 16.99 -0.28 11.27
C ALA A 267 16.12 0.20 12.44
N ASP A 268 16.65 0.16 13.67
CA ASP A 268 16.10 0.73 14.90
C ASP A 268 16.35 2.24 15.09
N ALA A 269 17.13 2.92 14.24
CA ALA A 269 17.46 4.35 14.37
C ALA A 269 17.04 5.19 13.14
N ILE A 270 15.76 5.09 12.75
CA ILE A 270 15.18 5.72 11.54
C ILE A 270 14.43 7.03 11.89
N GLU A 271 14.84 7.71 12.96
CA GLU A 271 14.42 9.08 13.29
C GLU A 271 15.51 10.10 12.97
N LYS A 272 16.29 9.87 11.91
CA LYS A 272 17.27 10.86 11.49
C LYS A 272 16.68 11.69 10.34
N PRO A 273 16.41 13.00 10.55
CA PRO A 273 16.04 13.93 9.49
C PRO A 273 16.97 13.88 8.26
N GLU A 274 18.21 13.41 8.46
CA GLU A 274 19.22 13.22 7.42
C GLU A 274 18.74 12.34 6.26
N TYR A 275 17.92 11.30 6.49
CA TYR A 275 17.42 10.46 5.39
C TYR A 275 16.47 11.23 4.48
N ARG A 276 15.62 12.08 5.05
CA ARG A 276 14.72 12.92 4.23
C ARG A 276 15.49 14.01 3.49
N GLN A 277 16.57 14.53 4.09
CA GLN A 277 17.47 15.51 3.47
C GLN A 277 18.29 14.90 2.30
N LYS A 278 18.60 13.60 2.36
CA LYS A 278 19.25 12.85 1.29
C LYS A 278 18.29 12.35 0.21
N ALA A 279 16.97 12.50 0.40
CA ALA A 279 15.98 11.96 -0.53
C ALA A 279 15.84 12.86 -1.77
N GLU A 280 15.98 12.26 -2.95
CA GLU A 280 15.89 12.93 -4.25
C GLU A 280 14.53 12.66 -4.92
N PRO A 281 13.98 13.59 -5.71
CA PRO A 281 12.72 13.37 -6.41
C PRO A 281 12.91 12.30 -7.50
N ILE A 282 12.05 11.27 -7.49
CA ILE A 282 12.11 10.16 -8.45
C ILE A 282 10.86 10.04 -9.33
N GLY A 283 9.82 10.82 -9.03
CA GLY A 283 8.58 10.82 -9.82
C GLY A 283 7.37 11.26 -9.02
N HIS A 284 6.19 10.92 -9.52
CA HIS A 284 4.92 11.15 -8.84
C HIS A 284 3.90 10.06 -9.16
N ILE A 285 2.88 9.94 -8.32
CA ILE A 285 1.74 9.03 -8.49
C ILE A 285 0.52 9.86 -8.88
N GLU A 286 -0.11 9.49 -9.98
CA GLU A 286 -1.32 10.14 -10.51
C GLU A 286 -2.47 9.13 -10.57
N THR A 287 -3.69 9.56 -10.22
CA THR A 287 -4.88 8.73 -10.43
C THR A 287 -5.20 8.59 -11.92
N THR A 288 -5.68 7.41 -12.31
CA THR A 288 -6.24 7.14 -13.65
C THR A 288 -7.69 6.65 -13.57
N SER A 289 -8.30 6.83 -12.39
CA SER A 289 -9.73 6.71 -12.10
C SER A 289 -10.08 7.52 -10.85
N GLU A 290 -11.37 7.67 -10.59
CA GLU A 290 -11.85 8.05 -9.25
C GLU A 290 -11.60 6.93 -8.24
N PHE A 291 -11.71 7.24 -6.95
CA PHE A 291 -11.67 6.26 -5.88
C PHE A 291 -13.00 5.51 -5.74
N VAL A 292 -12.92 4.21 -5.49
CA VAL A 292 -14.06 3.31 -5.31
C VAL A 292 -13.90 2.52 -4.02
N THR A 293 -14.97 2.44 -3.23
CA THR A 293 -15.08 1.53 -2.09
C THR A 293 -15.79 0.26 -2.56
N SER A 294 -15.22 -0.92 -2.27
CA SER A 294 -15.76 -2.19 -2.75
C SER A 294 -15.41 -3.35 -1.84
N PHE A 295 -16.26 -4.38 -1.84
CA PHE A 295 -16.01 -5.63 -1.14
C PHE A 295 -14.74 -6.32 -1.63
N TYR A 296 -14.50 -6.35 -2.96
CA TYR A 296 -13.27 -6.91 -3.49
C TYR A 296 -12.04 -6.15 -2.98
N GLY A 297 -12.04 -4.82 -3.02
CA GLY A 297 -10.94 -4.00 -2.50
C GLY A 297 -10.63 -4.23 -1.03
N ASP A 298 -11.66 -4.50 -0.22
CA ASP A 298 -11.54 -4.69 1.23
C ASP A 298 -11.23 -6.12 1.63
N SER A 299 -11.74 -7.13 0.93
CA SER A 299 -11.64 -8.52 1.37
C SER A 299 -10.70 -9.37 0.51
N LEU A 300 -10.65 -9.12 -0.80
CA LEU A 300 -10.03 -10.03 -1.76
C LEU A 300 -8.78 -9.47 -2.43
N LEU A 301 -8.70 -8.15 -2.66
CA LEU A 301 -7.51 -7.53 -3.22
C LEU A 301 -6.32 -7.71 -2.27
N PHE A 302 -5.22 -8.24 -2.81
CA PHE A 302 -4.03 -8.60 -2.05
C PHE A 302 -2.83 -7.76 -2.45
N PHE A 303 -2.13 -7.24 -1.43
CA PHE A 303 -0.88 -6.53 -1.57
C PHE A 303 0.20 -7.30 -0.82
N ARG A 304 1.19 -7.81 -1.56
CA ARG A 304 2.33 -8.54 -1.02
C ARG A 304 3.30 -7.59 -0.31
N HIS A 305 3.91 -8.04 0.77
CA HIS A 305 5.03 -7.37 1.42
C HIS A 305 6.33 -8.02 0.93
N GLN A 306 7.26 -7.22 0.44
CA GLN A 306 8.59 -7.72 0.10
C GLN A 306 9.46 -7.73 1.36
N ARG A 307 10.07 -8.89 1.65
CA ARG A 307 11.09 -9.02 2.69
C ARG A 307 12.48 -9.03 2.06
N PHE A 308 13.50 -8.79 2.88
CA PHE A 308 14.87 -9.06 2.50
C PHE A 308 14.98 -10.52 2.09
N ALA A 309 15.47 -10.79 0.88
CA ALA A 309 16.03 -12.10 0.62
C ALA A 309 17.30 -12.18 1.46
N ASN A 310 17.28 -12.93 2.56
CA ASN A 310 18.54 -13.45 3.09
C ASN A 310 19.13 -14.25 1.93
N LYS A 311 20.12 -13.70 1.23
CA LYS A 311 21.03 -14.51 0.43
C LYS A 311 21.86 -15.36 1.39
#